data_AF-T0ZTL4-F1
#
_entry.id   AF-T0ZTL4-F1
#
_cell.length_a   1.000
_cell.length_b   1.000
_cell.length_c   1.000
_cell.angle_alpha   90.00
_cell.angle_beta   90.00
_cell.angle_gamma   90.00
#
_symmetry.space_group_name_H-M   'P 1'
#
loop_
_entity.id
_entity.type
_entity.pdbx_description
1 polymer ?
#
loop_
_entity_poly.entity_id
_entity_poly.type
_entity_poly.pdbx_seq_one_letter_code
_entity_poly.pdbx_strand_id
1 'polypeptide(L)'
;TAFDLQLNPVNPGMSLHKLDKARDKHFWSVRVSGDLRLIVHKTDSSLLLCYVDHHDEAYRWASRRKLEVHPATGAAQLVEIRETVQEIVVPRHVEATTTSPPRARLFDHVAEERLLAYGVPAEWLDDVKSADEDSLLELATHLPAEAAEALLTLATGGTPQVRAPAAAKADPFSHPDAQRRFRVMQDVEELERALAYPWD
;
A
#
# COMPACT_ATOMS: atom_id res chain seq x y z
N THR A 1 13.17 17.16 12.47
CA THR A 1 13.34 16.12 11.42
C THR A 1 12.09 15.33 11.04
N ALA A 2 11.03 15.23 11.86
CA ALA A 2 9.65 14.98 11.39
C ALA A 2 8.75 16.19 11.72
N PHE A 3 8.98 16.74 12.91
CA PHE A 3 8.47 18.02 13.41
C PHE A 3 8.65 19.22 12.45
N ASP A 4 9.87 19.45 11.95
CA ASP A 4 10.11 20.56 11.00
C ASP A 4 9.32 20.40 9.70
N LEU A 5 8.95 19.17 9.29
CA LEU A 5 8.18 18.94 8.07
C LEU A 5 6.71 19.31 8.24
N GLN A 6 6.15 19.16 9.45
CA GLN A 6 4.78 19.59 9.76
C GLN A 6 4.69 21.11 9.99
N LEU A 7 5.68 21.70 10.68
CA LEU A 7 5.68 23.13 11.00
C LEU A 7 6.21 24.01 9.87
N ASN A 8 7.08 23.47 9.03
CA ASN A 8 7.69 24.20 7.92
C ASN A 8 8.11 23.23 6.81
N PRO A 9 7.16 22.75 5.96
CA PRO A 9 7.45 21.80 4.89
C PRO A 9 8.47 22.29 3.85
N VAL A 10 8.97 23.53 3.98
CA VAL A 10 9.93 24.22 3.11
C VAL A 10 11.14 24.73 3.91
N ASN A 11 11.54 24.05 4.97
CA ASN A 11 12.76 24.43 5.69
C ASN A 11 14.00 24.20 4.78
N PRO A 12 14.83 25.22 4.46
CA PRO A 12 15.93 25.10 3.50
C PRO A 12 17.00 24.05 3.85
N GLY A 13 17.06 23.64 5.13
CA GLY A 13 17.99 22.61 5.62
C GLY A 13 17.51 21.17 5.40
N MET A 14 16.24 20.96 5.02
CA MET A 14 15.71 19.64 4.68
C MET A 14 15.64 19.52 3.17
N SER A 15 16.55 18.76 2.59
CA SER A 15 16.61 18.57 1.15
C SER A 15 15.44 17.67 0.73
N LEU A 16 14.28 18.30 0.46
CA LEU A 16 13.15 17.65 -0.19
C LEU A 16 13.52 17.40 -1.65
N HIS A 17 13.60 16.13 -2.02
CA HIS A 17 13.87 15.70 -3.37
C HIS A 17 12.63 15.02 -3.94
N LYS A 18 12.13 15.55 -5.05
CA LYS A 18 11.07 14.88 -5.80
C LYS A 18 11.61 13.56 -6.35
N LEU A 19 10.81 12.50 -6.26
CA LEU A 19 11.19 11.19 -6.80
C LEU A 19 10.72 11.05 -8.24
N ASP A 20 11.60 11.36 -9.20
CA ASP A 20 11.25 11.31 -10.63
C ASP A 20 10.95 9.90 -11.14
N LYS A 21 11.51 8.88 -10.48
CA LYS A 21 11.28 7.46 -10.81
C LYS A 21 10.07 6.86 -10.11
N ALA A 22 9.44 7.59 -9.19
CA ALA A 22 8.22 7.12 -8.56
C ALA A 22 7.05 7.25 -9.52
N ARG A 23 6.20 6.22 -9.58
CA ARG A 23 4.96 6.25 -10.35
C ARG A 23 3.99 7.28 -9.75
N ASP A 24 3.96 7.37 -8.43
CA ASP A 24 3.25 8.43 -7.72
C ASP A 24 4.06 9.73 -7.71
N LYS A 25 3.53 10.75 -8.41
CA LYS A 25 4.16 12.06 -8.57
C LYS A 25 4.18 12.89 -7.28
N HIS A 26 3.40 12.49 -6.29
CA HIS A 26 3.33 13.14 -4.98
C HIS A 26 4.29 12.52 -3.98
N PHE A 27 5.09 11.50 -4.35
CA PHE A 27 6.16 11.03 -3.50
C PHE A 27 7.41 11.91 -3.57
N TRP A 28 7.90 12.26 -2.39
CA TRP A 28 9.12 13.01 -2.16
C TRP A 28 9.98 12.27 -1.15
N SER A 29 11.29 12.47 -1.24
CA SER A 29 12.25 11.98 -0.27
C SER A 29 12.79 13.13 0.56
N VAL A 30 12.84 12.93 1.87
CA VAL A 30 13.48 13.80 2.84
C VAL A 30 14.73 13.11 3.36
N ARG A 31 15.86 13.79 3.30
CA ARG A 31 17.10 13.32 3.93
C ARG A 31 17.01 13.49 5.45
N VAL A 32 17.04 12.37 6.18
CA VAL A 32 17.06 12.37 7.66
C VAL A 32 18.50 12.35 8.18
N SER A 33 19.36 11.53 7.57
CA SER A 33 20.79 11.43 7.90
C SER A 33 21.62 11.20 6.62
N GLY A 34 22.90 10.82 6.74
CA GLY A 34 23.71 10.45 5.57
C GLY A 34 23.05 9.36 4.72
N ASP A 35 22.59 8.32 5.41
CA ASP A 35 22.17 7.06 4.81
C ASP A 35 20.63 6.89 4.81
N LEU A 36 19.94 7.45 5.81
CA LEU A 36 18.50 7.29 5.93
C LEU A 36 17.71 8.29 5.09
N ARG A 37 16.59 7.83 4.53
CA ARG A 37 15.61 8.59 3.77
C ARG A 37 14.21 8.33 4.30
N LEU A 38 13.46 9.42 4.45
CA LEU A 38 12.03 9.41 4.76
C LEU A 38 11.26 9.68 3.47
N ILE A 39 10.39 8.76 3.07
CA ILE A 39 9.46 8.93 1.97
C ILE A 39 8.20 9.59 2.51
N VAL A 40 7.79 10.66 1.84
CA VAL A 40 6.57 11.41 2.16
C VAL A 40 5.68 11.51 0.93
N HIS A 41 4.37 11.43 1.14
CA HIS A 41 3.38 11.80 0.14
C HIS A 41 2.94 13.23 0.41
N LYS A 42 3.28 14.15 -0.50
CA LYS A 42 3.03 15.58 -0.37
C LYS A 42 2.08 16.07 -1.46
N THR A 43 0.97 16.65 -1.03
CA THR A 43 0.06 17.44 -1.87
C THR A 43 0.11 18.92 -1.47
N ASP A 44 -0.77 19.73 -2.03
CA ASP A 44 -0.92 21.14 -1.63
C ASP A 44 -1.57 21.29 -0.25
N SER A 45 -2.38 20.31 0.16
CA SER A 45 -3.19 20.35 1.38
C SER A 45 -2.81 19.29 2.41
N SER A 46 -1.89 18.38 2.10
CA SER A 46 -1.48 17.31 3.02
C SER A 46 -0.01 16.94 2.88
N LEU A 47 0.57 16.51 4.00
CA LEU A 47 1.86 15.85 4.05
C LEU A 47 1.72 14.59 4.89
N LEU A 48 1.93 13.44 4.27
CA LEU A 48 1.88 12.13 4.91
C LEU A 48 3.29 11.54 4.96
N LEU A 49 3.70 11.07 6.14
CA LEU A 49 4.92 10.28 6.29
C LEU A 49 4.61 8.83 5.94
N CYS A 50 5.33 8.26 4.98
CA CYS A 50 4.97 6.97 4.39
C CYS A 50 5.95 5.85 4.74
N TYR A 51 7.26 6.12 4.73
CA TYR A 51 8.27 5.07 4.91
C TYR A 51 9.63 5.65 5.31
N VAL A 52 10.42 4.93 6.11
CA VAL A 52 11.80 5.31 6.46
C VAL A 52 12.72 4.12 6.29
N ASP A 53 13.82 4.30 5.57
CA ASP A 53 14.83 3.26 5.37
C ASP A 53 16.15 3.86 4.86
N HIS A 54 17.15 3.02 4.60
CA HIS A 54 18.34 3.34 3.84
C HIS A 54 17.99 3.86 2.44
N HIS A 55 18.87 4.68 1.88
CA HIS A 55 18.64 5.44 0.65
C HIS A 55 18.03 4.62 -0.50
N ASP A 56 18.67 3.53 -0.88
CA ASP A 56 18.28 2.75 -2.05
C ASP A 56 16.99 1.96 -1.80
N GLU A 57 16.80 1.44 -0.58
CA GLU A 57 15.59 0.71 -0.20
C GLU A 57 14.38 1.64 -0.11
N ALA A 58 14.54 2.84 0.44
CA ALA A 58 13.48 3.85 0.47
C ALA A 58 13.04 4.26 -0.94
N TYR A 59 13.99 4.43 -1.87
CA TYR A 59 13.69 4.78 -3.26
C TYR A 59 13.02 3.62 -3.99
N ARG A 60 13.49 2.38 -3.78
CA ARG A 60 12.87 1.16 -4.31
C ARG A 60 11.46 0.95 -3.76
N TRP A 61 11.25 1.25 -2.49
CA TRP A 61 9.93 1.18 -1.87
C TRP A 61 8.95 2.15 -2.55
N ALA A 62 9.40 3.39 -2.79
CA ALA A 62 8.58 4.45 -3.38
C ALA A 62 8.32 4.23 -4.88
N SER A 63 9.26 3.63 -5.62
CA SER A 63 9.10 3.42 -7.06
C SER A 63 8.03 2.38 -7.40
N ARG A 64 7.74 1.47 -6.47
CA ARG A 64 6.81 0.34 -6.64
C ARG A 64 5.44 0.60 -6.05
N ARG A 65 5.17 1.77 -5.51
CA ARG A 65 3.94 2.05 -4.76
C ARG A 65 3.30 3.36 -5.18
N LYS A 66 2.02 3.49 -4.87
CA LYS A 66 1.26 4.72 -4.98
C LYS A 66 0.26 4.84 -3.85
N LEU A 67 -0.06 6.06 -3.45
CA LEU A 67 -1.16 6.33 -2.55
C LEU A 67 -2.40 6.69 -3.37
N GLU A 68 -3.49 5.97 -3.17
CA GLU A 68 -4.75 6.24 -3.86
C GLU A 68 -5.96 6.13 -2.95
N VAL A 69 -7.08 6.68 -3.41
CA VAL A 69 -8.38 6.50 -2.78
C VAL A 69 -9.09 5.38 -3.53
N HIS A 70 -9.39 4.30 -2.83
CA HIS A 70 -10.01 3.14 -3.45
C HIS A 70 -11.40 3.50 -4.02
N PRO A 71 -11.70 3.18 -5.29
CA PRO A 71 -12.90 3.68 -5.97
C PRO A 71 -14.22 3.14 -5.38
N ALA A 72 -14.25 1.89 -4.91
CA ALA A 72 -15.46 1.30 -4.32
C ALA A 72 -15.64 1.65 -2.83
N THR A 73 -14.60 1.49 -2.00
CA THR A 73 -14.69 1.69 -0.54
C THR A 73 -14.49 3.14 -0.11
N GLY A 74 -13.79 3.96 -0.90
CA GLY A 74 -13.40 5.33 -0.53
C GLY A 74 -12.27 5.40 0.50
N ALA A 75 -11.66 4.28 0.87
CA ALA A 75 -10.54 4.23 1.81
C ALA A 75 -9.25 4.69 1.13
N ALA A 76 -8.42 5.46 1.84
CA ALA A 76 -7.03 5.65 1.43
C ALA A 76 -6.29 4.31 1.47
N GLN A 77 -5.51 4.01 0.43
CA GLN A 77 -4.72 2.80 0.31
C GLN A 77 -3.34 3.10 -0.25
N LEU A 78 -2.34 2.45 0.32
CA LEU A 78 -1.02 2.37 -0.25
C LEU A 78 -0.95 1.08 -1.07
N VAL A 79 -0.87 1.21 -2.38
CA VAL A 79 -1.00 0.09 -3.33
C VAL A 79 0.35 -0.18 -3.98
N GLU A 80 0.75 -1.45 -4.02
CA GLU A 80 1.90 -1.90 -4.82
C GLU A 80 1.51 -1.98 -6.29
N ILE A 81 2.40 -1.50 -7.16
CA ILE A 81 2.15 -1.39 -8.59
C ILE A 81 2.60 -2.68 -9.25
N ARG A 82 1.65 -3.40 -9.86
CA ARG A 82 1.88 -4.76 -10.35
C ARG A 82 3.01 -4.85 -11.38
N GLU A 83 3.12 -3.87 -12.28
CA GLU A 83 4.18 -3.81 -13.29
C GLU A 83 5.58 -3.92 -12.68
N THR A 84 5.80 -3.37 -11.48
CA THR A 84 7.12 -3.38 -10.85
C THR A 84 7.36 -4.58 -9.93
N VAL A 85 6.30 -5.32 -9.60
CA VAL A 85 6.42 -6.62 -8.91
C VAL A 85 6.91 -7.70 -9.89
N GLN A 86 6.49 -7.63 -11.16
CA GLN A 86 6.93 -8.57 -12.20
C GLN A 86 8.42 -8.44 -12.57
N GLU A 87 9.08 -7.30 -12.33
CA GLU A 87 10.51 -7.13 -12.62
C GLU A 87 11.45 -7.87 -11.65
N ILE A 88 10.94 -8.50 -10.59
CA ILE A 88 11.72 -9.36 -9.68
C ILE A 88 11.45 -10.83 -10.00
N VAL A 89 11.64 -11.23 -11.25
CA VAL A 89 11.74 -12.67 -11.55
C VAL A 89 13.11 -13.12 -11.03
N VAL A 90 13.16 -13.56 -9.77
CA VAL A 90 14.28 -14.40 -9.32
C VAL A 90 14.32 -15.56 -10.31
N PRO A 91 15.43 -15.80 -11.03
CA PRO A 91 15.56 -16.97 -11.88
C PRO A 91 15.62 -18.18 -10.96
N ARG A 92 14.45 -18.67 -10.54
CA ARG A 92 14.32 -19.98 -9.91
C ARG A 92 14.68 -20.95 -11.02
N HIS A 93 15.84 -21.58 -10.86
CA HIS A 93 16.34 -22.63 -11.73
C HIS A 93 15.19 -23.59 -12.03
N VAL A 94 14.75 -23.60 -13.29
CA VAL A 94 13.67 -24.45 -13.77
C VAL A 94 14.24 -25.86 -13.85
N GLU A 95 14.08 -26.65 -12.79
CA GLU A 95 14.05 -28.09 -12.96
C GLU A 95 12.84 -28.43 -13.85
N ALA A 96 13.11 -29.23 -14.88
CA ALA A 96 12.22 -29.48 -16.00
C ALA A 96 10.81 -29.93 -15.58
N THR A 97 9.82 -29.20 -16.10
CA THR A 97 8.49 -29.62 -16.53
C THR A 97 7.81 -30.78 -15.78
N THR A 98 6.89 -30.41 -14.90
CA THR A 98 5.57 -31.03 -14.88
C THR A 98 4.55 -29.94 -15.15
N THR A 99 3.90 -29.98 -16.31
CA THR A 99 2.68 -29.21 -16.56
C THR A 99 1.61 -29.80 -15.63
N SER A 100 1.59 -29.34 -14.38
CA SER A 100 0.47 -29.59 -13.48
C SER A 100 -0.81 -29.13 -14.19
N PRO A 101 -1.92 -29.88 -14.11
CA PRO A 101 -3.18 -29.42 -14.67
C PRO A 101 -3.50 -28.02 -14.11
N PRO A 102 -4.11 -27.13 -14.90
CA PRO A 102 -4.45 -25.79 -14.42
C PRO A 102 -5.27 -25.94 -13.14
N ARG A 103 -4.73 -25.46 -12.01
CA ARG A 103 -5.42 -25.52 -10.73
C ARG A 103 -6.70 -24.69 -10.82
N ALA A 104 -7.69 -25.10 -10.04
CA ALA A 104 -8.94 -24.37 -9.95
C ALA A 104 -8.65 -22.97 -9.41
N ARG A 105 -9.08 -21.95 -10.15
CA ARG A 105 -8.99 -20.55 -9.73
C ARG A 105 -9.95 -20.35 -8.56
N LEU A 106 -9.44 -19.76 -7.48
CA LEU A 106 -10.20 -19.60 -6.23
C LEU A 106 -11.38 -18.65 -6.39
N PHE A 107 -11.22 -17.59 -7.18
CA PHE A 107 -12.18 -16.48 -7.25
C PHE A 107 -12.89 -16.36 -8.60
N ASP A 108 -12.89 -17.42 -9.40
CA ASP A 108 -13.54 -17.40 -10.73
C ASP A 108 -15.04 -17.10 -10.61
N HIS A 109 -15.66 -17.63 -9.56
CA HIS A 109 -17.07 -17.47 -9.21
C HIS A 109 -17.43 -16.10 -8.58
N VAL A 110 -16.42 -15.27 -8.26
CA VAL A 110 -16.63 -13.95 -7.62
C VAL A 110 -16.53 -12.86 -8.69
N ALA A 111 -17.55 -12.01 -8.78
CA ALA A 111 -17.55 -10.86 -9.68
C ALA A 111 -16.51 -9.82 -9.26
N GLU A 112 -15.89 -9.13 -10.22
CA GLU A 112 -14.85 -8.13 -9.95
C GLU A 112 -15.37 -6.96 -9.11
N GLU A 113 -16.63 -6.57 -9.29
CA GLU A 113 -17.29 -5.53 -8.49
C GLU A 113 -17.36 -5.94 -7.01
N ARG A 114 -17.49 -7.24 -6.72
CA ARG A 114 -17.46 -7.75 -5.35
C ARG A 114 -16.04 -7.73 -4.79
N LEU A 115 -15.03 -8.06 -5.60
CA LEU A 115 -13.62 -7.97 -5.20
C LEU A 115 -13.24 -6.52 -4.88
N LEU A 116 -13.63 -5.57 -5.72
CA LEU A 116 -13.49 -4.14 -5.46
C LEU A 116 -14.22 -3.73 -4.17
N ALA A 117 -15.44 -4.23 -3.94
CA ALA A 117 -16.18 -3.94 -2.70
C ALA A 117 -15.49 -4.47 -1.43
N TYR A 118 -14.61 -5.48 -1.55
CA TYR A 118 -13.76 -5.96 -0.47
C TYR A 118 -12.44 -5.17 -0.33
N GLY A 119 -12.24 -4.12 -1.12
CA GLY A 119 -11.06 -3.26 -1.07
C GLY A 119 -9.86 -3.77 -1.89
N VAL A 120 -10.06 -4.76 -2.76
CA VAL A 120 -9.03 -5.22 -3.70
C VAL A 120 -8.70 -4.08 -4.67
N PRO A 121 -7.45 -3.61 -4.74
CA PRO A 121 -7.09 -2.56 -5.69
C PRO A 121 -7.28 -3.02 -7.14
N ALA A 122 -7.70 -2.11 -8.01
CA ALA A 122 -7.98 -2.43 -9.41
C ALA A 122 -6.76 -3.04 -10.13
N GLU A 123 -5.55 -2.60 -9.78
CA GLU A 123 -4.29 -3.11 -10.36
C GLU A 123 -3.99 -4.58 -10.04
N TRP A 124 -4.69 -5.16 -9.07
CA TRP A 124 -4.50 -6.54 -8.64
C TRP A 124 -5.68 -7.45 -8.99
N LEU A 125 -6.73 -6.94 -9.64
CA LEU A 125 -7.92 -7.73 -9.96
C LEU A 125 -7.60 -8.94 -10.85
N ASP A 126 -6.77 -8.75 -11.87
CA ASP A 126 -6.37 -9.83 -12.78
C ASP A 126 -5.60 -10.93 -12.04
N ASP A 127 -4.65 -10.55 -11.19
CA ASP A 127 -3.88 -11.49 -10.38
C ASP A 127 -4.76 -12.24 -9.39
N VAL A 128 -5.68 -11.54 -8.73
CA VAL A 128 -6.68 -12.16 -7.85
C VAL A 128 -7.54 -13.13 -8.65
N LYS A 129 -8.08 -12.77 -9.81
CA LYS A 129 -8.91 -13.67 -10.63
C LYS A 129 -8.12 -14.88 -11.15
N SER A 130 -6.81 -14.76 -11.32
CA SER A 130 -5.92 -15.86 -11.69
C SER A 130 -5.44 -16.71 -10.52
N ALA A 131 -5.63 -16.27 -9.27
CA ALA A 131 -5.06 -16.89 -8.09
C ALA A 131 -5.62 -18.30 -7.84
N ASP A 132 -4.71 -19.18 -7.41
CA ASP A 132 -4.96 -20.54 -6.96
C ASP A 132 -4.51 -20.72 -5.50
N GLU A 133 -4.68 -21.93 -4.96
CA GLU A 133 -4.33 -22.25 -3.56
C GLU A 133 -2.85 -21.99 -3.23
N ASP A 134 -1.96 -22.09 -4.21
CA ASP A 134 -0.52 -21.92 -4.00
C ASP A 134 -0.08 -20.45 -4.05
N SER A 135 -0.75 -19.64 -4.88
CA SER A 135 -0.41 -18.24 -5.09
C SER A 135 -1.11 -17.28 -4.13
N LEU A 136 -2.21 -17.69 -3.50
CA LEU A 136 -3.01 -16.81 -2.64
C LEU A 136 -2.23 -16.18 -1.49
N LEU A 137 -1.43 -16.96 -0.78
CA LEU A 137 -0.71 -16.47 0.41
C LEU A 137 0.32 -15.42 0.03
N GLU A 138 1.06 -15.64 -1.07
CA GLU A 138 2.01 -14.66 -1.59
C GLU A 138 1.29 -13.41 -2.07
N LEU A 139 0.22 -13.57 -2.84
CA LEU A 139 -0.61 -12.47 -3.33
C LEU A 139 -1.11 -11.59 -2.18
N ALA A 140 -1.57 -12.20 -1.08
CA ALA A 140 -2.06 -11.49 0.09
C ALA A 140 -1.01 -10.57 0.74
N THR A 141 0.29 -10.84 0.57
CA THR A 141 1.36 -9.98 1.13
C THR A 141 1.50 -8.64 0.40
N HIS A 142 1.03 -8.55 -0.84
CA HIS A 142 1.10 -7.34 -1.66
C HIS A 142 -0.16 -6.48 -1.57
N LEU A 143 -1.22 -6.99 -0.94
CA LEU A 143 -2.53 -6.35 -0.90
C LEU A 143 -2.73 -5.56 0.39
N PRO A 144 -3.59 -4.53 0.37
CA PRO A 144 -4.12 -3.92 1.59
C PRO A 144 -4.75 -5.00 2.50
N ALA A 145 -4.51 -4.88 3.82
CA ALA A 145 -4.89 -5.91 4.81
C ALA A 145 -6.37 -6.33 4.76
N GLU A 146 -7.28 -5.40 4.52
CA GLU A 146 -8.72 -5.62 4.34
C GLU A 146 -9.02 -6.52 3.14
N ALA A 147 -8.29 -6.31 2.03
CA ALA A 147 -8.44 -7.11 0.82
C ALA A 147 -7.85 -8.51 1.05
N ALA A 148 -6.65 -8.60 1.62
CA ALA A 148 -6.01 -9.87 1.96
C ALA A 148 -6.91 -10.73 2.87
N GLU A 149 -7.44 -10.18 3.96
CA GLU A 149 -8.36 -10.86 4.87
C GLU A 149 -9.64 -11.32 4.18
N ALA A 150 -10.20 -10.49 3.29
CA ALA A 150 -11.39 -10.84 2.54
C ALA A 150 -11.13 -12.01 1.56
N LEU A 151 -10.00 -11.99 0.85
CA LEU A 151 -9.63 -13.09 -0.05
C LEU A 151 -9.38 -14.40 0.70
N LEU A 152 -8.70 -14.35 1.85
CA LEU A 152 -8.50 -15.52 2.70
C LEU A 152 -9.83 -16.08 3.25
N THR A 153 -10.76 -15.19 3.61
CA THR A 153 -12.11 -15.59 4.06
C THR A 153 -12.90 -16.24 2.93
N LEU A 154 -12.84 -15.69 1.71
CA LEU A 154 -13.49 -16.28 0.54
C LEU A 154 -12.90 -17.65 0.19
N ALA A 155 -11.58 -17.78 0.20
CA ALA A 155 -10.87 -19.02 -0.12
C ALA A 155 -11.20 -20.15 0.87
N THR A 156 -11.55 -19.81 2.11
CA THR A 156 -11.99 -20.77 3.14
C THR A 156 -13.50 -21.03 3.14
N GLY A 157 -14.24 -20.52 2.14
CA GLY A 157 -15.68 -20.69 1.99
C GLY A 157 -16.53 -19.76 2.86
N GLY A 158 -15.91 -18.81 3.54
CA GLY A 158 -16.59 -17.77 4.31
C GLY A 158 -17.13 -16.64 3.45
N THR A 159 -17.96 -15.78 4.05
CA THR A 159 -18.40 -14.53 3.43
C THR A 159 -17.74 -13.36 4.17
N PRO A 160 -16.83 -12.60 3.51
CA PRO A 160 -16.20 -11.45 4.14
C PRO A 160 -17.23 -10.37 4.48
N GLN A 161 -16.93 -9.60 5.52
CA GLN A 161 -17.73 -8.43 5.83
C GLN A 161 -17.47 -7.32 4.81
N VAL A 162 -18.51 -6.91 4.09
CA VAL A 162 -18.47 -5.70 3.25
C VAL A 162 -18.73 -4.51 4.16
N ARG A 163 -17.73 -3.62 4.32
CA ARG A 163 -17.98 -2.33 4.97
C ARG A 163 -18.72 -1.41 4.02
N ALA A 164 -19.62 -0.59 4.57
CA ALA A 164 -20.29 0.43 3.79
C ALA A 164 -19.23 1.39 3.22
N PRO A 165 -19.33 1.76 1.94
CA PRO A 165 -18.41 2.71 1.33
C PRO A 165 -18.48 4.06 2.06
N ALA A 166 -17.36 4.78 2.07
CA ALA A 166 -17.30 6.12 2.64
C ALA A 166 -18.35 7.03 1.99
N ALA A 167 -18.95 7.93 2.78
CA ALA A 167 -19.87 8.93 2.25
C ALA A 167 -19.18 9.79 1.17
N ALA A 168 -19.92 10.21 0.15
CA ALA A 168 -19.37 11.08 -0.90
C ALA A 168 -18.76 12.35 -0.27
N LYS A 169 -17.47 12.60 -0.52
CA LYS A 169 -16.63 13.68 0.05
C LYS A 169 -16.15 13.49 1.50
N ALA A 170 -16.33 12.31 2.10
CA ALA A 170 -15.66 12.00 3.34
C ALA A 170 -14.13 11.98 3.14
N ASP A 171 -13.38 12.33 4.19
CA ASP A 171 -11.93 12.21 4.19
C ASP A 171 -11.53 10.72 4.06
N PRO A 172 -10.77 10.32 3.01
CA PRO A 172 -10.34 8.94 2.80
C PRO A 172 -9.54 8.33 3.95
N PHE A 173 -8.81 9.15 4.72
CA PHE A 173 -8.03 8.71 5.88
C PHE A 173 -8.89 8.45 7.13
N SER A 174 -10.11 8.98 7.15
CA SER A 174 -11.09 8.75 8.22
C SER A 174 -11.84 7.41 8.08
N HIS A 175 -11.65 6.68 6.97
CA HIS A 175 -12.24 5.36 6.78
C HIS A 175 -11.64 4.33 7.75
N PRO A 176 -12.44 3.43 8.38
CA PRO A 176 -11.92 2.44 9.32
C PRO A 176 -10.77 1.58 8.75
N ASP A 177 -10.86 1.13 7.50
CA ASP A 177 -9.80 0.34 6.88
C ASP A 177 -8.52 1.16 6.59
N ALA A 178 -8.66 2.48 6.37
CA ALA A 178 -7.53 3.38 6.25
C ALA A 178 -6.89 3.62 7.62
N GLN A 179 -7.71 3.81 8.67
CA GLN A 179 -7.28 3.92 10.07
C GLN A 179 -6.63 2.64 10.62
N ARG A 180 -6.52 1.55 9.86
CA ARG A 180 -5.68 0.42 10.24
C ARG A 180 -4.20 0.65 9.94
N ARG A 181 -3.89 1.50 8.95
CA ARG A 181 -2.52 1.75 8.43
C ARG A 181 -2.10 3.21 8.54
N PHE A 182 -3.04 4.11 8.38
CA PHE A 182 -2.81 5.54 8.48
C PHE A 182 -3.16 6.01 9.88
N ARG A 183 -2.36 6.95 10.36
CA ARG A 183 -2.62 7.69 11.59
C ARG A 183 -2.55 9.17 11.25
N VAL A 184 -3.65 9.86 11.48
CA VAL A 184 -3.69 11.32 11.37
C VAL A 184 -3.30 11.87 12.73
N MET A 185 -2.19 12.59 12.77
CA MET A 185 -1.73 13.30 13.97
C MET A 185 -2.26 14.72 13.88
N GLN A 186 -2.96 15.18 14.92
CA GLN A 186 -3.54 16.53 14.97
C GLN A 186 -2.58 17.55 15.58
N ASP A 187 -1.63 17.08 16.38
CA ASP A 187 -0.64 17.91 17.04
C ASP A 187 0.70 17.20 17.24
N VAL A 188 1.64 17.97 17.78
CA VAL A 188 3.04 17.57 18.01
C VAL A 188 3.13 16.51 19.11
N GLU A 189 2.30 16.60 20.15
CA GLU A 189 2.35 15.67 21.28
C GLU A 189 1.89 14.27 20.85
N GLU A 190 0.89 14.19 19.96
CA GLU A 190 0.47 12.94 19.33
C GLU A 190 1.60 12.34 18.49
N LEU A 191 2.31 13.14 17.69
CA LEU A 191 3.45 12.67 16.88
C LEU A 191 4.61 12.16 17.76
N GLU A 192 4.97 12.90 18.80
CA GLU A 192 6.02 12.48 19.74
C GLU A 192 5.65 11.18 20.45
N ARG A 193 4.38 11.04 20.86
CA ARG A 193 3.87 9.81 21.49
C ARG A 193 3.87 8.63 20.51
N ALA A 194 3.53 8.86 19.24
CA ALA A 194 3.58 7.84 18.21
C ALA A 194 5.02 7.39 17.93
N LEU A 195 5.98 8.32 17.89
CA LEU A 195 7.40 8.01 17.70
C LEU A 195 8.02 7.27 18.90
N ALA A 196 7.56 7.57 20.11
CA ALA A 196 8.02 6.92 21.34
C ALA A 196 7.41 5.53 21.59
N TYR A 197 6.41 5.12 20.79
CA TYR A 197 5.83 3.79 20.88
C TYR A 197 6.81 2.75 20.32
N PRO A 198 6.88 1.53 20.88
CA PRO A 198 7.71 0.47 20.31
C PRO A 198 7.28 0.15 18.88
N TRP A 199 8.23 0.18 17.96
CA TRP A 199 8.06 -0.25 16.58
C TRP A 199 8.51 -1.72 16.53
N ASP A 200 7.61 -2.65 16.84
CA ASP A 200 7.79 -4.08 16.59
C ASP A 200 7.39 -4.44 15.15
#